data_AF-A0AAW8TUF0-F1
#
_entry.id   AF-A0AAW8TUF0-F1
#
_cell.length_a   1.000
_cell.length_b   1.000
_cell.length_c   1.000
_cell.angle_alpha   90.00
_cell.angle_beta   90.00
_cell.angle_gamma   90.00
#
_symmetry.space_group_name_H-M   'P 1'
#
loop_
_entity.id
_entity.type
_entity.pdbx_description
1 polymer ?
#
loop_
_entity_poly.entity_id
_entity_poly.type
_entity_poly.pdbx_seq_one_letter_code
_entity_poly.pdbx_strand_id
1 'polypeptide(L)'
;MGLIAPISAINSWEGYKYQGNIALYVTLSCIKDILSRQESLNSYDIQIEGEEDFALLKNGQYKSLHQVKLGKVNLDDNDKFAFIAEIIQNGAELGYFHVNSNKHIPSNFLEKACLVISNLKFEFQKKLFQNVS
;
A
#
# COMPACT_ATOMS: atom_id res chain seq x y z
N MET A 1 27.30 25.92 -20.20
CA MET A 1 26.61 25.94 -18.89
C MET A 1 25.17 25.50 -19.16
N GLY A 2 24.86 24.22 -18.93
CA GLY A 2 23.55 23.64 -19.23
C GLY A 2 22.53 24.05 -18.17
N LEU A 3 21.42 24.64 -18.60
CA LEU A 3 20.44 25.34 -17.76
C LEU A 3 19.48 24.43 -16.98
N ILE A 4 19.52 23.11 -17.18
CA ILE A 4 18.69 22.13 -16.45
C ILE A 4 19.51 20.85 -16.33
N ALA A 5 19.79 20.40 -15.10
CA ALA A 5 20.34 19.06 -14.89
C ALA A 5 19.29 18.02 -15.31
N PRO A 6 19.65 16.96 -16.05
CA PRO A 6 18.70 15.91 -16.36
C PRO A 6 18.11 15.38 -15.04
N ILE A 7 16.78 15.30 -14.94
CA ILE A 7 16.10 14.62 -13.83
C ILE A 7 16.60 13.18 -13.91
N SER A 8 17.55 12.82 -13.06
CA SER A 8 18.22 11.54 -13.20
C SER A 8 17.23 10.43 -12.82
N ALA A 9 17.13 9.42 -13.68
CA ALA A 9 16.42 8.17 -13.37
C ALA A 9 17.09 7.36 -12.23
N ILE A 10 18.12 7.93 -11.58
CA ILE A 10 18.87 7.26 -10.50
C ILE A 10 17.96 7.06 -9.27
N ASN A 11 17.14 8.06 -8.91
CA ASN A 11 16.22 7.93 -7.78
C ASN A 11 15.15 6.85 -8.02
N SER A 12 14.67 6.67 -9.26
CA SER A 12 13.71 5.61 -9.57
C SER A 12 14.36 4.23 -9.53
N TRP A 13 15.60 4.09 -10.01
CA TRP A 13 16.35 2.82 -9.95
C TRP A 13 16.65 2.37 -8.52
N GLU A 14 16.98 3.29 -7.62
CA GLU A 14 17.13 2.98 -6.19
C GLU A 14 15.79 2.60 -5.54
N GLY A 15 14.70 3.28 -5.92
CA GLY A 15 13.34 2.94 -5.51
C GLY A 15 12.96 1.49 -5.89
N TYR A 16 13.18 1.09 -7.14
CA TYR A 16 12.89 -0.28 -7.61
C TYR A 16 13.76 -1.34 -6.89
N LYS A 17 15.04 -1.04 -6.64
CA LYS A 17 15.89 -1.94 -5.84
C LYS A 17 15.38 -2.10 -4.42
N TYR A 18 14.96 -1.00 -3.78
CA TYR A 18 14.40 -1.05 -2.44
C TYR A 18 13.07 -1.82 -2.41
N GLN A 19 12.16 -1.57 -3.36
CA GLN A 19 10.92 -2.33 -3.54
C GLN A 19 11.18 -3.84 -3.69
N GLY A 20 12.10 -4.22 -4.58
CA GLY A 20 12.48 -5.63 -4.77
C GLY A 20 13.05 -6.28 -3.51
N ASN A 21 13.89 -5.57 -2.74
CA ASN A 21 14.44 -6.07 -1.48
C ASN A 21 13.36 -6.30 -0.42
N ILE A 22 12.41 -5.36 -0.29
CA ILE A 22 11.29 -5.50 0.64
C ILE A 22 10.36 -6.65 0.23
N ALA A 23 10.01 -6.74 -1.06
CA ALA A 23 9.20 -7.84 -1.58
C ALA A 23 9.85 -9.20 -1.31
N LEU A 24 11.17 -9.32 -1.54
CA LEU A 24 11.92 -10.55 -1.26
C LEU A 24 11.91 -10.88 0.24
N TYR A 25 12.21 -9.91 1.11
CA TYR A 25 12.22 -10.11 2.55
C TYR A 25 10.87 -10.58 3.10
N VAL A 26 9.78 -9.91 2.71
CA VAL A 26 8.43 -10.25 3.14
C VAL A 26 8.04 -11.64 2.64
N THR A 27 8.35 -11.95 1.38
CA THR A 27 8.04 -13.25 0.77
C THR A 27 8.78 -14.40 1.46
N LEU A 28 10.08 -14.24 1.71
CA LEU A 28 10.86 -15.25 2.43
C LEU A 28 10.37 -15.44 3.87
N SER A 29 9.96 -14.36 4.54
CA SER A 29 9.38 -14.43 5.88
C SER A 29 8.06 -15.20 5.87
N CYS A 30 7.19 -14.91 4.90
CA CYS A 30 5.94 -15.64 4.69
C CYS A 30 6.18 -17.13 4.40
N ILE A 31 7.12 -17.46 3.51
CA ILE A 31 7.50 -18.86 3.21
C ILE A 31 7.96 -19.57 4.48
N LYS A 32 8.84 -18.94 5.27
CA LYS A 32 9.31 -19.51 6.54
C LYS A 32 8.14 -19.81 7.49
N ASP A 33 7.21 -18.88 7.64
CA ASP A 33 6.05 -19.02 8.50
C ASP A 33 5.09 -20.12 8.03
N ILE A 34 4.87 -20.25 6.72
CA ILE A 34 4.06 -21.33 6.12
C ILE A 34 4.74 -22.69 6.37
N LEU A 35 6.04 -22.82 6.07
CA LEU A 35 6.76 -24.08 6.23
C LEU A 35 6.88 -24.49 7.70
N SER A 36 7.03 -23.53 8.63
CA SER A 36 7.03 -23.82 10.08
C SER A 36 5.69 -24.39 10.58
N ARG A 37 4.59 -24.08 9.90
CA ARG A 37 3.25 -24.64 10.15
C ARG A 37 2.98 -25.93 9.38
N GLN A 38 3.96 -26.44 8.64
CA GLN A 38 3.84 -27.62 7.77
C GLN A 38 2.73 -27.46 6.70
N GLU A 39 2.43 -26.22 6.30
CA GLU A 39 1.50 -25.93 5.23
C GLU A 39 2.18 -25.98 3.85
N SER A 40 1.40 -26.22 2.79
CA SER A 40 1.88 -26.19 1.41
C SER A 40 1.97 -24.76 0.87
N LEU A 41 2.95 -24.53 -0.01
CA LEU A 41 3.14 -23.28 -0.73
C LEU A 41 2.32 -23.19 -2.03
N ASN A 42 1.73 -24.30 -2.50
CA ASN A 42 1.15 -24.40 -3.86
C ASN A 42 -0.02 -23.43 -4.11
N SER A 43 -0.68 -22.96 -3.05
CA SER A 43 -1.77 -22.00 -3.14
C SER A 43 -1.32 -20.55 -3.07
N TYR A 44 -0.03 -20.29 -2.85
CA TYR A 44 0.48 -18.94 -2.60
C TYR A 44 1.16 -18.38 -3.84
N ASP A 45 0.86 -17.12 -4.13
CA ASP A 45 1.45 -16.38 -5.24
C ASP A 45 2.00 -15.04 -4.75
N ILE A 46 3.02 -14.54 -5.44
CA ILE A 46 3.51 -13.17 -5.31
C ILE A 46 3.17 -12.42 -6.59
N GLN A 47 2.53 -11.27 -6.45
CA GLN A 47 2.31 -10.34 -7.54
C GLN A 47 3.27 -9.16 -7.36
N ILE A 48 4.06 -8.88 -8.39
CA ILE A 48 4.96 -7.72 -8.44
C ILE A 48 4.35 -6.72 -9.42
N GLU A 49 4.32 -5.43 -9.06
CA GLU A 49 3.75 -4.37 -9.91
C GLU A 49 2.31 -4.68 -10.35
N GLY A 50 1.46 -5.02 -9.39
CA GLY A 50 0.05 -5.34 -9.57
C GLY A 50 -0.85 -4.17 -9.20
N GLU A 51 -1.84 -4.43 -8.34
CA GLU A 51 -2.67 -3.38 -7.72
C GLU A 51 -1.79 -2.39 -6.93
N GLU A 52 -0.84 -2.93 -6.16
CA GLU A 52 0.20 -2.16 -5.46
C GLU A 52 1.61 -2.56 -5.90
N ASP A 53 2.63 -1.92 -5.30
CA ASP A 53 4.06 -2.19 -5.56
C ASP A 53 4.38 -3.70 -5.49
N PHE A 54 3.78 -4.43 -4.53
CA PHE A 54 3.64 -5.89 -4.60
C PHE A 54 2.50 -6.40 -3.69
N ALA A 55 2.07 -7.65 -3.90
CA ALA A 55 1.07 -8.32 -3.09
C ALA A 55 1.38 -9.80 -2.86
N LEU A 56 0.92 -10.33 -1.72
CA LEU A 56 0.87 -11.76 -1.46
C LEU A 56 -0.57 -12.25 -1.64
N LEU A 57 -0.72 -13.36 -2.36
CA LEU A 57 -2.01 -13.97 -2.63
C LEU A 57 -2.05 -15.40 -2.07
N LYS A 58 -3.26 -15.86 -1.75
CA LYS A 58 -3.54 -17.27 -1.47
C LYS A 58 -4.83 -17.67 -2.19
N ASN A 59 -4.78 -18.71 -3.01
CA ASN A 59 -5.90 -19.17 -3.83
C ASN A 59 -6.48 -18.03 -4.71
N GLY A 60 -5.61 -17.19 -5.27
CA GLY A 60 -6.01 -16.03 -6.07
C GLY A 60 -6.66 -14.87 -5.31
N GLN A 61 -6.74 -14.92 -3.97
CA GLN A 61 -7.23 -13.81 -3.14
C GLN A 61 -6.08 -13.07 -2.47
N TYR A 62 -6.21 -11.75 -2.36
CA TYR A 62 -5.21 -10.91 -1.71
C TYR A 62 -5.12 -11.20 -0.21
N LYS A 63 -3.98 -11.73 0.23
CA LYS A 63 -3.63 -11.86 1.65
C LYS A 63 -3.13 -10.53 2.18
N SER A 64 -2.25 -9.88 1.42
CA SER A 64 -1.73 -8.59 1.82
C SER A 64 -1.30 -7.75 0.62
N LEU A 65 -1.61 -6.45 0.68
CA LEU A 65 -1.12 -5.43 -0.25
C LEU A 65 0.06 -4.68 0.38
N HIS A 66 1.07 -4.36 -0.42
CA HIS A 66 2.30 -3.74 0.08
C HIS A 66 2.69 -2.56 -0.79
N GLN A 67 2.62 -1.37 -0.21
CA GLN A 67 3.10 -0.14 -0.82
C GLN A 67 4.49 0.20 -0.25
N VAL A 68 5.47 0.44 -1.11
CA VAL A 68 6.87 0.66 -0.77
C VAL A 68 7.33 2.03 -1.24
N LYS A 69 7.81 2.86 -0.32
CA LYS A 69 8.29 4.20 -0.65
C LYS A 69 9.69 4.43 -0.06
N LEU A 70 10.62 4.85 -0.91
CA LEU A 70 11.99 5.22 -0.55
C LEU A 70 12.11 6.75 -0.42
N GLY A 71 12.66 7.23 0.70
CA GLY A 71 12.98 8.65 0.89
C GLY A 71 11.98 9.42 1.75
N LYS A 72 11.96 10.76 1.64
CA LYS A 72 11.01 11.61 2.38
C LYS A 72 9.61 11.39 1.83
N VAL A 73 8.82 10.61 2.54
CA VAL A 73 7.39 10.44 2.24
C VAL A 73 6.61 11.44 3.07
N ASN A 74 5.81 12.27 2.41
CA ASN A 74 4.84 13.13 3.07
C ASN A 74 3.45 12.54 2.82
N LEU A 75 3.08 11.54 3.63
CA LEU A 75 1.76 10.91 3.56
C LEU A 75 0.74 11.86 4.18
N ASP A 76 -0.01 12.56 3.33
CA ASP A 76 -1.15 13.32 3.80
C ASP A 76 -2.30 12.39 4.18
N ASP A 77 -3.42 12.93 4.68
CA ASP A 77 -4.53 12.09 5.12
C ASP A 77 -5.33 11.50 3.95
N ASN A 78 -5.19 12.02 2.73
CA ASN A 78 -5.81 11.47 1.52
C ASN A 78 -5.05 10.25 1.00
N ASP A 79 -3.71 10.28 0.98
CA ASP A 79 -2.89 9.14 0.55
C ASP A 79 -3.19 7.89 1.38
N LYS A 80 -3.36 8.09 2.69
CA LYS A 80 -3.68 7.04 3.66
C LYS A 80 -5.08 6.49 3.46
N PHE A 81 -6.04 7.38 3.20
CA PHE A 81 -7.40 7.00 2.90
C PHE A 81 -7.48 6.18 1.61
N ALA A 82 -6.78 6.61 0.55
CA ALA A 82 -6.73 5.90 -0.72
C ALA A 82 -6.20 4.47 -0.54
N PHE A 83 -5.09 4.31 0.19
CA PHE A 83 -4.52 3.00 0.48
C PHE A 83 -5.50 2.09 1.26
N ILE A 84 -6.20 2.63 2.26
CA ILE A 84 -7.21 1.87 3.00
C ILE A 84 -8.40 1.49 2.11
N ALA A 85 -8.87 2.41 1.27
CA ALA A 85 -9.96 2.14 0.34
C ALA A 85 -9.59 1.02 -0.63
N GLU A 86 -8.34 0.99 -1.09
CA GLU A 86 -7.82 -0.04 -2.00
C GLU A 86 -7.76 -1.43 -1.33
N ILE A 87 -7.27 -1.52 -0.09
CA ILE A 87 -7.31 -2.76 0.70
C ILE A 87 -8.75 -3.30 0.79
N ILE A 88 -9.71 -2.43 1.09
CA ILE A 88 -11.13 -2.80 1.21
C ILE A 88 -11.70 -3.24 -0.16
N GLN A 89 -11.42 -2.48 -1.22
CA GLN A 89 -11.93 -2.74 -2.56
C GLN A 89 -11.42 -4.07 -3.11
N ASN A 90 -10.16 -4.39 -2.86
CA ASN A 90 -9.52 -5.64 -3.29
C ASN A 90 -9.82 -6.82 -2.35
N GLY A 91 -10.55 -6.61 -1.25
CA GLY A 91 -10.85 -7.64 -0.26
C GLY A 91 -9.59 -8.22 0.40
N ALA A 92 -8.53 -7.42 0.49
CA ALA A 92 -7.26 -7.85 1.08
C ALA A 92 -7.38 -7.93 2.60
N GLU A 93 -6.80 -8.97 3.20
CA GLU A 93 -6.87 -9.14 4.66
C GLU A 93 -6.04 -8.08 5.41
N LEU A 94 -4.92 -7.68 4.83
CA LEU A 94 -3.95 -6.76 5.42
C LEU A 94 -3.39 -5.81 4.36
N GLY A 95 -2.91 -4.65 4.81
CA GLY A 95 -2.12 -3.76 3.99
C GLY A 95 -0.94 -3.19 4.76
N TYR A 96 0.20 -3.06 4.08
CA TYR A 96 1.45 -2.62 4.67
C TYR A 96 2.05 -1.46 3.90
N PHE A 97 2.46 -0.44 4.64
CA PHE A 97 3.17 0.71 4.10
C PHE A 97 4.64 0.65 4.54
N HIS A 98 5.54 0.35 3.62
CA HIS A 98 6.98 0.22 3.86
C HIS A 98 7.66 1.53 3.51
N VAL A 99 7.93 2.35 4.54
CA VAL A 99 8.65 3.62 4.36
C VAL A 99 10.07 3.47 4.90
N ASN A 100 11.05 3.69 4.02
CA ASN A 100 12.41 3.96 4.47
C ASN A 100 12.62 5.46 4.60
N SER A 101 12.23 6.00 5.75
CA SER A 101 12.53 7.37 6.15
C SER A 101 12.90 7.38 7.64
N ASN A 102 13.76 8.30 8.06
CA ASN A 102 14.03 8.55 9.48
C ASN A 102 12.80 9.12 10.23
N LYS A 103 11.61 9.11 9.63
CA LYS A 103 10.35 9.60 10.20
C LYS A 103 9.38 8.44 10.37
N HIS A 104 8.84 8.30 11.57
CA HIS A 104 7.81 7.31 11.88
C HIS A 104 6.46 7.70 11.26
N ILE A 105 5.68 6.69 10.87
CA ILE A 105 4.26 6.85 10.57
C ILE A 105 3.57 7.34 11.87
N PRO A 106 2.77 8.43 11.82
CA PRO A 106 2.07 8.93 13.00
C PRO A 106 1.16 7.87 13.61
N SER A 107 1.19 7.71 14.94
CA SER A 107 0.39 6.70 15.65
C SER A 107 -1.13 6.88 15.51
N ASN A 108 -1.60 8.08 15.17
CA ASN A 108 -3.01 8.41 14.95
C ASN A 108 -3.48 8.22 13.49
N PHE A 109 -2.69 7.56 12.65
CA PHE A 109 -3.00 7.28 11.25
C PHE A 109 -4.38 6.63 11.07
N LEU A 110 -4.65 5.55 11.83
CA LEU A 110 -5.89 4.78 11.71
C LEU A 110 -7.10 5.61 12.15
N GLU A 111 -6.96 6.36 13.25
CA GLU A 111 -8.01 7.21 13.77
C GLU A 111 -8.44 8.28 12.75
N LYS A 112 -7.46 8.95 12.13
CA LYS A 112 -7.69 9.94 11.07
C LYS A 112 -8.35 9.34 9.84
N ALA A 113 -7.88 8.18 9.38
CA ALA A 113 -8.50 7.51 8.23
C ALA A 113 -9.95 7.10 8.51
N CYS A 114 -10.23 6.58 9.71
CA CYS A 114 -11.59 6.28 10.15
C CYS A 114 -12.48 7.52 10.18
N LEU A 115 -11.96 8.67 10.61
CA LEU A 115 -12.68 9.94 10.61
C LEU A 115 -13.03 10.38 9.17
N VAL A 116 -12.09 10.29 8.24
CA VAL A 116 -12.33 10.62 6.82
C VAL A 116 -13.41 9.69 6.22
N ILE A 117 -13.31 8.38 6.45
CA ILE A 117 -14.33 7.41 6.01
C ILE A 117 -15.71 7.77 6.57
N SER A 118 -15.77 8.14 7.86
CA SER A 118 -17.03 8.49 8.52
C SER A 118 -17.64 9.77 7.95
N ASN A 119 -16.82 10.78 7.70
CA ASN A 119 -17.24 12.03 7.07
C ASN A 119 -17.74 11.78 5.64
N LEU A 120 -17.02 10.97 4.85
CA LEU A 120 -17.46 10.62 3.50
C LEU A 120 -18.79 9.86 3.52
N LYS A 121 -18.97 8.88 4.43
CA LYS A 121 -20.24 8.18 4.61
C LYS A 121 -21.37 9.16 4.95
N PHE A 122 -21.11 10.13 5.82
CA PHE A 122 -22.08 11.17 6.16
C PHE A 122 -22.43 12.05 4.95
N GLU A 123 -21.45 12.49 4.17
CA GLU A 123 -21.68 13.26 2.95
C GLU A 123 -22.46 12.45 1.89
N PHE A 124 -22.14 11.17 1.69
CA PHE A 124 -22.90 10.28 0.79
C PHE A 124 -24.36 10.08 1.22
N GLN A 125 -24.64 10.15 2.53
CA GLN A 125 -26.01 10.05 3.06
C GLN A 125 -26.80 11.34 2.91
N LYS A 126 -26.14 12.49 2.67
CA LYS A 126 -26.85 13.71 2.28
C LYS A 126 -27.37 13.51 0.86
N LYS A 127 -28.68 13.25 0.75
CA LYS A 127 -29.41 13.21 -0.53
C LYS A 127 -28.99 14.41 -1.40
N LEU A 128 -28.61 14.13 -2.65
CA LEU A 128 -28.56 15.10 -3.74
C LEU A 128 -30.00 15.54 -4.05
N PHE A 129 -30.58 16.41 -3.23
CA PHE A 129 -31.75 17.18 -3.64
C PHE A 129 -31.27 18.29 -4.57
N GLN A 130 -31.00 17.96 -5.83
CA GLN A 130 -31.13 18.94 -6.89
C GLN A 130 -32.61 18.98 -7.26
N ASN A 131 -33.32 19.97 -6.71
CA ASN A 131 -34.57 20.42 -7.28
C ASN A 131 -34.25 20.92 -8.70
N VAL A 132 -34.54 20.10 -9.70
CA VAL A 132 -34.68 20.59 -11.07
C VAL A 132 -36.10 21.18 -11.13
N SER A 133 -36.17 22.49 -10.91
CA SER A 133 -37.33 23.32 -11.24
C SER A 133 -37.44 23.54 -12.74
#